data_AF-A0A8K0N0J1-F1
#
_entry.id   AF-A0A8K0N0J1-F1
#
_cell.length_a   1.000
_cell.length_b   1.000
_cell.length_c   1.000
_cell.angle_alpha   90.00
_cell.angle_beta   90.00
_cell.angle_gamma   90.00
#
_symmetry.space_group_name_H-M   'P 1'
#
loop_
_entity.id
_entity.type
_entity.pdbx_description
1 polymer ?
#
loop_
_entity_poly.entity_id
_entity_poly.type
_entity_poly.pdbx_seq_one_letter_code
_entity_poly.pdbx_strand_id
1 'polypeptide(L)'
;MEVGSISPAPRTVEEIFKDYSGRRAAIVRALTAEKENLCLYGHPNESWEVNLPAEEVPPELPEPALGINFARDGMNRKDWLSLVAVHSDSWLLSVAFYLGARLNRNERKRLFSMINDLPTVFEVVTDRRQSREKSGMDSGSKSKLSTKRSSEGQIKNNSKTVDEGHGEDDDEHSETLCGTCGGNYNADEFWIGCDICERWFHGKCVKITPAKAENIKQYKCPSCSSKKGRQ
;
A
#
# COMPACT_ATOMS: atom_id res chain seq x y z
N MET A 1 39.53 -28.69 4.33
CA MET A 1 38.68 -28.09 5.39
C MET A 1 37.31 -27.93 4.77
N GLU A 2 36.32 -28.58 5.36
CA GLU A 2 34.96 -28.70 4.81
C GLU A 2 34.30 -27.34 4.61
N VAL A 3 33.72 -27.15 3.42
CA VAL A 3 32.78 -26.07 3.15
C VAL A 3 31.46 -26.51 3.77
N GLY A 4 31.19 -26.05 4.98
CA GLY A 4 29.95 -26.34 5.70
C GLY A 4 28.75 -25.83 4.90
N SER A 5 28.01 -26.76 4.29
CA SER A 5 26.69 -26.51 3.72
C SER A 5 25.72 -26.15 4.84
N ILE A 6 25.65 -24.88 5.20
CA ILE A 6 24.58 -24.35 6.04
C ILE A 6 23.38 -24.19 5.12
N SER A 7 22.61 -25.26 4.91
CA SER A 7 21.19 -25.07 4.65
C SER A 7 20.60 -24.61 5.97
N PRO A 8 20.23 -23.33 6.15
CA PRO A 8 19.59 -22.92 7.39
C PRO A 8 18.31 -23.75 7.53
N ALA A 9 18.04 -24.19 8.76
CA ALA A 9 16.78 -24.86 9.08
C ALA A 9 15.61 -24.05 8.48
N PRO A 10 14.55 -24.71 7.98
CA PRO A 10 13.39 -24.00 7.45
C PRO A 10 12.88 -23.02 8.51
N ARG A 11 12.90 -21.73 8.17
CA ARG A 11 12.46 -20.67 9.09
C ARG A 11 10.96 -20.79 9.33
N THR A 12 10.56 -20.61 10.57
CA THR A 12 9.15 -20.56 10.97
C THR A 12 8.50 -19.26 10.50
N VAL A 13 7.17 -19.24 10.45
CA VAL A 13 6.38 -18.04 10.13
C VAL A 13 6.75 -16.90 11.09
N GLU A 14 6.91 -17.21 12.38
CA GLU A 14 7.23 -16.26 13.43
C GLU A 14 8.62 -15.65 13.27
N GLU A 15 9.63 -16.44 12.89
CA GLU A 15 10.98 -15.95 12.63
C GLU A 15 11.04 -15.04 11.41
N ILE A 16 10.32 -15.39 10.34
CA ILE A 16 10.23 -14.56 9.14
C ILE A 16 9.49 -13.25 9.45
N PHE A 17 8.39 -13.31 10.19
CA PHE A 17 7.67 -12.12 10.59
C PHE A 17 8.49 -11.21 11.51
N LYS A 18 9.30 -11.79 12.41
CA LYS A 18 10.23 -11.03 13.25
C LYS A 18 11.28 -10.31 12.41
N ASP A 19 11.85 -11.00 11.42
CA ASP A 19 12.80 -10.41 10.45
C ASP A 19 12.14 -9.25 9.68
N TYR A 20 10.95 -9.47 9.12
CA TYR A 20 10.14 -8.44 8.44
C TYR A 20 9.90 -7.22 9.34
N SER A 21 9.44 -7.45 10.58
CA SER A 21 9.09 -6.40 11.53
C SER A 21 10.30 -5.54 11.92
N GLY A 22 11.46 -6.18 12.15
CA GLY A 22 12.71 -5.49 12.45
C GLY A 22 13.18 -4.59 11.29
N ARG A 23 13.16 -5.12 10.06
CA ARG A 23 13.50 -4.35 8.85
C ARG A 23 12.54 -3.21 8.62
N ARG A 24 11.23 -3.46 8.72
CA ARG A 24 10.19 -2.43 8.61
C ARG A 24 10.42 -1.30 9.62
N ALA A 25 10.69 -1.63 10.89
CA ALA A 25 10.95 -0.63 11.92
C ALA A 25 12.18 0.22 11.62
N ALA A 26 13.26 -0.38 11.11
CA ALA A 26 14.44 0.35 10.64
C ALA A 26 14.10 1.33 9.50
N ILE A 27 13.34 0.89 8.51
CA ILE A 27 12.93 1.71 7.36
C ILE A 27 12.05 2.89 7.81
N VAL A 28 11.04 2.62 8.64
CA VAL A 28 10.19 3.66 9.21
C VAL A 28 11.03 4.69 9.96
N ARG A 29 11.98 4.26 10.80
CA ARG A 29 12.85 5.20 11.53
C ARG A 29 13.67 6.07 10.59
N ALA A 30 14.27 5.52 9.54
CA ALA A 30 15.09 6.31 8.63
C ALA A 30 14.26 7.30 7.80
N LEU A 31 13.10 6.88 7.27
CA LEU A 31 12.23 7.78 6.48
C LEU A 31 11.53 8.82 7.35
N THR A 32 11.50 8.62 8.66
CA THR A 32 10.98 9.60 9.64
C THR A 32 12.07 10.37 10.38
N ALA A 33 13.34 9.99 10.23
CA ALA A 33 14.50 10.65 10.82
C ALA A 33 15.14 11.64 9.82
N GLU A 34 15.56 12.80 10.31
CA GLU A 34 16.02 13.92 9.49
C GLU A 34 17.49 13.81 9.06
N LYS A 35 17.92 12.72 8.39
CA LYS A 35 19.30 12.66 7.84
C LYS A 35 19.38 12.06 6.44
N GLU A 36 20.31 12.59 5.65
CA GLU A 36 20.33 12.52 4.18
C GLU A 36 21.35 11.50 3.61
N ASN A 37 20.95 10.86 2.49
CA ASN A 37 21.76 10.36 1.36
C ASN A 37 22.63 9.09 1.47
N LEU A 38 22.12 7.95 1.93
CA LEU A 38 22.70 6.64 1.55
C LEU A 38 21.58 5.58 1.37
N CYS A 39 21.91 4.40 0.84
CA CYS A 39 20.98 3.28 0.77
C CYS A 39 20.74 2.74 2.18
N LEU A 40 19.48 2.56 2.54
CA LEU A 40 19.09 2.13 3.86
C LEU A 40 18.92 0.62 3.91
N TYR A 41 19.72 -0.02 4.74
CA TYR A 41 19.61 -1.43 5.04
C TYR A 41 19.01 -1.60 6.45
N GLY A 42 17.94 -2.38 6.54
CA GLY A 42 17.40 -2.86 7.81
C GLY A 42 17.96 -4.24 8.12
N HIS A 43 18.48 -4.43 9.33
CA HIS A 43 19.00 -5.71 9.80
C HIS A 43 18.03 -6.41 10.78
N PRO A 44 18.11 -7.74 10.94
CA PRO A 44 17.21 -8.51 11.81
C PRO A 44 17.36 -8.24 13.32
N ASN A 45 18.47 -7.63 13.71
CA ASN A 45 18.79 -7.21 15.08
C ASN A 45 18.26 -5.81 15.43
N GLU A 46 17.34 -5.29 14.62
CA GLU A 46 16.78 -3.94 14.74
C GLU A 46 17.79 -2.80 14.50
N SER A 47 19.02 -3.10 14.08
CA SER A 47 19.97 -2.08 13.63
C SER A 47 19.68 -1.67 12.18
N TRP A 48 20.18 -0.50 11.81
CA TRP A 48 20.10 0.01 10.46
C TRP A 48 21.45 0.58 10.06
N GLU A 49 21.77 0.49 8.77
CA GLU A 49 22.92 1.16 8.20
C GLU A 49 22.51 1.94 6.95
N VAL A 50 23.19 3.05 6.73
CA VAL A 50 23.03 3.92 5.57
C VAL A 50 24.41 3.76 4.90
N ASN A 51 24.48 3.05 3.78
CA ASN A 51 25.73 2.63 3.13
C ASN A 51 25.62 2.64 1.59
N LEU A 52 26.72 2.49 0.87
CA LEU A 52 26.73 2.32 -0.60
C LEU A 52 26.23 0.91 -0.99
N PRO A 53 25.71 0.69 -2.22
CA PRO A 53 25.33 -0.62 -2.71
C PRO A 53 26.47 -1.63 -2.57
N ALA A 54 26.17 -2.85 -2.11
CA ALA A 54 27.16 -3.91 -1.96
C ALA A 54 27.81 -4.26 -3.31
N GLU A 55 29.13 -4.37 -3.34
CA GLU A 55 29.94 -4.53 -4.56
C GLU A 55 30.17 -6.01 -4.96
N GLU A 56 29.71 -6.98 -4.15
CA GLU A 56 29.98 -8.41 -4.38
C GLU A 56 28.82 -9.19 -5.01
N VAL A 57 29.17 -9.95 -6.06
CA VAL A 57 28.30 -10.79 -6.90
C VAL A 57 28.51 -12.27 -6.56
N PRO A 58 27.46 -13.10 -6.40
CA PRO A 58 26.03 -12.79 -6.36
C PRO A 58 25.53 -12.51 -4.94
N PRO A 59 24.67 -11.49 -4.74
CA PRO A 59 24.06 -11.21 -3.43
C PRO A 59 23.07 -12.30 -3.01
N GLU A 60 23.10 -12.70 -1.73
CA GLU A 60 22.20 -13.73 -1.17
C GLU A 60 20.74 -13.27 -0.98
N LEU A 61 20.49 -11.96 -1.05
CA LEU A 61 19.20 -11.32 -0.80
C LEU A 61 18.76 -10.44 -1.98
N PRO A 62 17.44 -10.28 -2.23
CA PRO A 62 16.94 -9.33 -3.23
C PRO A 62 17.44 -7.90 -2.97
N GLU A 63 17.90 -7.22 -4.01
CA GLU A 63 18.35 -5.84 -3.89
C GLU A 63 17.17 -4.86 -3.74
N PRO A 64 17.30 -3.81 -2.89
CA PRO A 64 16.35 -2.71 -2.87
C PRO A 64 16.43 -1.88 -4.17
N ALA A 65 15.42 -1.06 -4.43
CA ALA A 65 15.37 -0.23 -5.64
C ALA A 65 16.62 0.69 -5.76
N LEU A 66 17.43 0.46 -6.79
CA LEU A 66 18.56 1.29 -7.17
C LEU A 66 18.07 2.66 -7.69
N GLY A 67 18.76 3.74 -7.29
CA GLY A 67 18.58 5.07 -7.90
C GLY A 67 17.63 6.04 -7.19
N ILE A 68 17.27 5.78 -5.92
CA ILE A 68 16.50 6.72 -5.09
C ILE A 68 17.15 8.11 -4.95
N ASN A 69 18.45 8.24 -5.15
CA ASN A 69 19.17 9.52 -5.12
C ASN A 69 18.96 10.40 -6.39
N PHE A 70 18.61 9.83 -7.54
CA PHE A 70 18.49 10.59 -8.79
C PHE A 70 17.22 11.45 -8.87
N ALA A 71 16.14 11.02 -8.22
CA ALA A 71 14.88 11.77 -8.19
C ALA A 71 14.83 12.82 -7.08
N ARG A 72 15.74 12.75 -6.10
CA ARG A 72 15.70 13.56 -4.86
C ARG A 72 15.64 15.07 -5.12
N ASP A 73 16.41 15.56 -6.09
CA ASP A 73 16.54 17.00 -6.35
C ASP A 73 15.50 17.51 -7.38
N GLY A 74 14.78 16.59 -8.04
CA GLY A 74 13.77 16.89 -9.07
C GLY A 74 12.32 16.78 -8.58
N MET A 75 12.09 16.40 -7.32
CA MET A 75 10.75 16.18 -6.77
C MET A 75 10.60 16.73 -5.35
N ASN A 76 9.37 16.96 -4.91
CA ASN A 76 9.12 17.38 -3.53
C ASN A 76 9.64 16.29 -2.57
N ARG A 77 10.38 16.70 -1.53
CA ARG A 77 10.90 15.78 -0.51
C ARG A 77 9.83 14.83 0.05
N LYS A 78 8.58 15.30 0.18
CA LYS A 78 7.46 14.47 0.65
C LYS A 78 7.10 13.37 -0.36
N ASP A 79 6.97 13.74 -1.63
CA ASP A 79 6.65 12.78 -2.70
C ASP A 79 7.81 11.80 -2.89
N TRP A 80 9.06 12.25 -2.70
CA TRP A 80 10.24 11.41 -2.70
C TRP A 80 10.21 10.38 -1.57
N LEU A 81 9.93 10.81 -0.33
CA LEU A 81 9.82 9.91 0.81
C LEU A 81 8.67 8.90 0.63
N SER A 82 7.54 9.33 0.06
CA SER A 82 6.43 8.45 -0.30
C SER A 82 6.83 7.41 -1.35
N LEU A 83 7.57 7.81 -2.39
CA LEU A 83 8.07 6.90 -3.41
C LEU A 83 9.01 5.86 -2.81
N VAL A 84 9.97 6.31 -1.99
CA VAL A 84 10.90 5.41 -1.29
C VAL A 84 10.14 4.45 -0.37
N ALA A 85 9.10 4.92 0.32
CA ALA A 85 8.27 4.08 1.18
C ALA A 85 7.56 2.96 0.42
N VAL A 86 6.90 3.26 -0.72
CA VAL A 86 6.22 2.24 -1.55
C VAL A 86 7.19 1.18 -2.07
N HIS A 87 8.37 1.59 -2.54
CA HIS A 87 9.39 0.66 -2.98
C HIS A 87 9.93 -0.20 -1.82
N SER A 88 10.04 0.39 -0.63
CA SER A 88 10.46 -0.32 0.57
C SER A 88 9.43 -1.37 1.00
N ASP A 89 8.14 -1.05 0.98
CA ASP A 89 7.05 -1.99 1.27
C ASP A 89 7.11 -3.21 0.34
N SER A 90 7.32 -2.97 -0.96
CA SER A 90 7.47 -4.02 -1.96
C SER A 90 8.69 -4.92 -1.71
N TRP A 91 9.83 -4.31 -1.36
CA TRP A 91 11.06 -5.04 -1.04
C TRP A 91 10.91 -5.90 0.22
N LEU A 92 10.30 -5.35 1.27
CA LEU A 92 10.05 -6.10 2.52
C LEU A 92 9.17 -7.33 2.27
N LEU A 93 8.13 -7.21 1.46
CA LEU A 93 7.29 -8.34 1.07
C LEU A 93 8.09 -9.37 0.28
N SER A 94 8.90 -8.94 -0.69
CA SER A 94 9.77 -9.82 -1.47
C SER A 94 10.73 -10.63 -0.57
N VAL A 95 11.41 -9.96 0.38
CA VAL A 95 12.33 -10.61 1.33
C VAL A 95 11.58 -11.62 2.22
N ALA A 96 10.41 -11.25 2.76
CA ALA A 96 9.63 -12.14 3.61
C ALA A 96 9.23 -13.42 2.87
N PHE A 97 8.77 -13.31 1.63
CA PHE A 97 8.35 -14.47 0.84
C PHE A 97 9.52 -15.25 0.22
N TYR A 98 10.67 -14.61 0.00
CA TYR A 98 11.91 -15.31 -0.33
C TYR A 98 12.37 -16.22 0.82
N LEU A 99 12.41 -15.70 2.04
CA LEU A 99 12.72 -16.48 3.24
C LEU A 99 11.65 -17.55 3.52
N GLY A 100 10.40 -17.26 3.16
CA GLY A 100 9.25 -18.14 3.27
C GLY A 100 9.05 -19.10 2.08
N ALA A 101 10.03 -19.26 1.18
CA ALA A 101 9.86 -20.07 -0.04
C ALA A 101 9.48 -21.53 0.23
N ARG A 102 9.85 -22.08 1.39
CA ARG A 102 9.54 -23.45 1.81
C ARG A 102 8.25 -23.58 2.65
N LEU A 103 7.59 -22.46 2.97
CA LEU A 103 6.32 -22.47 3.70
C LEU A 103 5.19 -23.05 2.85
N ASN A 104 4.26 -23.76 3.46
CA ASN A 104 3.05 -24.25 2.81
C ASN A 104 2.01 -23.13 2.60
N ARG A 105 0.89 -23.45 1.91
CA ARG A 105 -0.17 -22.48 1.60
C ARG A 105 -0.72 -21.75 2.84
N ASN A 106 -0.99 -22.49 3.92
CA ASN A 106 -1.59 -21.93 5.13
C ASN A 106 -0.59 -21.07 5.91
N GLU A 107 0.69 -21.48 5.93
CA GLU A 107 1.77 -20.70 6.54
C GLU A 107 2.02 -19.38 5.81
N ARG A 108 2.03 -19.40 4.47
CA ARG A 108 2.11 -18.17 3.66
C ARG A 108 0.92 -17.24 3.89
N LYS A 109 -0.30 -17.79 3.98
CA LYS A 109 -1.51 -17.01 4.33
C LYS A 109 -1.39 -16.38 5.72
N ARG A 110 -0.90 -17.14 6.71
CA ARG A 110 -0.69 -16.64 8.07
C ARG A 110 0.38 -15.55 8.12
N LEU A 111 1.51 -15.73 7.43
CA LEU A 111 2.56 -14.73 7.31
C LEU A 111 2.02 -13.43 6.70
N PHE A 112 1.28 -13.52 5.60
CA PHE A 112 0.66 -12.36 4.95
C PHE A 112 -0.32 -11.62 5.87
N SER A 113 -1.15 -12.36 6.60
CA SER A 113 -2.06 -11.78 7.59
C SER A 113 -1.30 -10.98 8.66
N MET A 114 -0.25 -11.56 9.23
CA MET A 114 0.56 -10.87 10.25
C MET A 114 1.25 -9.62 9.69
N ILE A 115 1.71 -9.67 8.44
CA ILE A 115 2.29 -8.51 7.72
C ILE A 115 1.25 -7.40 7.56
N ASN A 116 0.03 -7.73 7.14
CA ASN A 116 -1.04 -6.76 6.90
C ASN A 116 -1.69 -6.20 8.17
N ASP A 117 -1.48 -6.83 9.33
CA ASP A 117 -1.90 -6.25 10.62
C ASP A 117 -1.07 -5.00 11.00
N LEU A 118 0.04 -4.74 10.31
CA LEU A 118 0.86 -3.55 10.47
C LEU A 118 0.56 -2.52 9.38
N PRO A 119 0.55 -1.22 9.68
CA PRO A 119 0.47 -0.21 8.63
C PRO A 119 1.70 -0.30 7.74
N THR A 120 1.54 -0.09 6.45
CA THR A 120 2.65 0.00 5.50
C THR A 120 3.60 1.14 5.87
N VAL A 121 4.85 1.08 5.41
CA VAL A 121 5.79 2.18 5.55
C VAL A 121 5.22 3.44 4.90
N PHE A 122 4.57 3.28 3.74
CA PHE A 122 3.89 4.38 3.04
C PHE A 122 2.80 5.04 3.89
N GLU A 123 1.90 4.27 4.50
CA GLU A 123 0.86 4.81 5.39
C GLU A 123 1.49 5.57 6.56
N VAL A 124 2.54 5.02 7.20
CA VAL A 124 3.20 5.71 8.32
C VAL A 124 3.85 7.03 7.89
N VAL A 125 4.50 7.06 6.73
CA VAL A 125 5.15 8.26 6.18
C VAL A 125 4.12 9.30 5.75
N THR A 126 2.97 8.87 5.24
CA THR A 126 1.92 9.77 4.71
C THR A 126 0.88 10.20 5.73
N ASP A 127 0.49 9.38 6.71
CA ASP A 127 -0.51 9.73 7.75
C ASP A 127 0.00 10.77 8.75
N ARG A 128 1.32 10.95 8.87
CA ARG A 128 1.89 12.13 9.54
C ARG A 128 1.47 13.46 8.88
N ARG A 129 0.92 13.45 7.65
CA ARG A 129 0.30 14.63 7.02
C ARG A 129 -0.88 15.16 7.84
N GLN A 130 -1.75 14.28 8.36
CA GLN A 130 -3.00 14.74 8.97
C GLN A 130 -2.84 15.21 10.42
N SER A 131 -1.86 14.70 11.16
CA SER A 131 -1.67 15.07 12.57
C SER A 131 -0.94 16.41 12.74
N ARG A 132 0.03 16.75 11.87
CA ARG A 132 0.77 18.02 11.92
C ARG A 132 0.00 19.21 11.34
N GLU A 133 -0.94 19.00 10.42
CA GLU A 133 -1.80 20.08 9.92
C GLU A 133 -2.91 20.45 10.91
N LYS A 134 -3.30 19.55 11.82
CA LYS A 134 -4.30 19.81 12.88
C LYS A 134 -3.75 20.46 14.15
N SER A 135 -2.44 20.51 14.36
CA SER A 135 -1.85 21.07 15.59
C SER A 135 -1.62 22.58 15.56
N GLY A 136 -2.30 23.31 14.67
CA GLY A 136 -2.10 24.75 14.42
C GLY A 136 -3.27 25.67 14.81
N MET A 137 -4.16 25.29 15.73
CA MET A 137 -5.15 26.24 16.28
C MET A 137 -5.35 26.01 17.79
N ASP A 138 -4.99 27.03 18.55
CA ASP A 138 -4.86 27.01 20.01
C ASP A 138 -6.21 27.12 20.75
N SER A 139 -6.25 26.39 21.86
CA SER A 139 -6.98 26.56 23.13
C SER A 139 -8.24 27.43 23.26
N GLY A 140 -9.25 26.83 23.91
CA GLY A 140 -9.86 27.47 25.08
C GLY A 140 -11.37 27.29 25.26
N SER A 141 -11.79 26.26 26.02
CA SER A 141 -12.49 26.44 27.32
C SER A 141 -13.26 25.19 27.76
N LYS A 142 -13.04 24.85 29.03
CA LYS A 142 -13.67 23.78 29.82
C LYS A 142 -15.14 24.08 30.11
N SER A 143 -15.96 23.02 30.24
CA SER A 143 -16.83 22.85 31.42
C SER A 143 -17.25 21.38 31.61
N LYS A 144 -17.24 20.96 32.87
CA LYS A 144 -17.56 19.63 33.42
C LYS A 144 -19.06 19.53 33.74
N LEU A 145 -19.65 18.33 33.66
CA LEU A 145 -20.45 17.62 34.69
C LEU A 145 -21.05 16.34 34.05
N SER A 146 -20.59 15.11 34.35
CA SER A 146 -20.93 14.23 35.50
C SER A 146 -22.43 13.97 35.70
N THR A 147 -22.87 12.70 35.56
CA THR A 147 -23.52 11.86 36.61
C THR A 147 -24.51 10.80 36.06
N LYS A 148 -24.20 9.50 36.31
CA LYS A 148 -25.06 8.31 36.62
C LYS A 148 -26.15 7.87 35.63
N ARG A 149 -26.69 6.65 35.64
CA ARG A 149 -26.39 5.23 36.01
C ARG A 149 -27.67 4.45 35.60
N SER A 150 -27.56 3.11 35.54
CA SER A 150 -28.65 2.09 35.63
C SER A 150 -29.34 1.73 34.31
N SER A 151 -29.28 0.50 33.77
CA SER A 151 -29.61 -0.88 34.21
C SER A 151 -30.85 -1.37 33.43
N GLU A 152 -30.67 -2.26 32.47
CA GLU A 152 -31.17 -3.66 32.44
C GLU A 152 -32.55 -3.85 31.76
N GLY A 153 -32.62 -4.86 30.87
CA GLY A 153 -33.85 -5.28 30.20
C GLY A 153 -33.60 -6.22 29.02
N GLN A 154 -33.27 -7.49 29.31
CA GLN A 154 -33.33 -8.64 28.38
C GLN A 154 -34.75 -8.85 27.82
N ILE A 155 -34.87 -9.45 26.61
CA ILE A 155 -35.66 -10.68 26.31
C ILE A 155 -35.36 -11.17 24.88
N LYS A 156 -35.27 -12.49 24.77
CA LYS A 156 -34.88 -13.36 23.66
C LYS A 156 -36.00 -13.54 22.62
N ASN A 157 -35.67 -13.88 21.36
CA ASN A 157 -36.00 -15.20 20.80
C ASN A 157 -35.48 -15.47 19.38
N ASN A 158 -35.33 -16.77 19.15
CA ASN A 158 -34.59 -17.52 18.15
C ASN A 158 -35.51 -18.00 17.00
N SER A 159 -34.99 -18.12 15.76
CA SER A 159 -35.39 -19.20 14.85
C SER A 159 -34.40 -19.39 13.70
N LYS A 160 -34.02 -20.66 13.46
CA LYS A 160 -33.23 -21.18 12.34
C LYS A 160 -34.17 -21.69 11.23
N THR A 161 -33.76 -21.59 9.96
CA THR A 161 -34.00 -22.60 8.89
C THR A 161 -32.96 -22.38 7.76
N VAL A 162 -31.95 -23.25 7.60
CA VAL A 162 -31.73 -24.26 6.52
C VAL A 162 -32.01 -23.77 5.08
N ASP A 163 -30.99 -23.73 4.20
CA ASP A 163 -30.85 -24.60 3.01
C ASP A 163 -29.65 -24.19 2.11
N GLU A 164 -29.21 -25.13 1.27
CA GLU A 164 -27.91 -25.35 0.61
C GLU A 164 -27.43 -24.41 -0.51
N GLY A 165 -26.12 -24.49 -0.82
CA GLY A 165 -25.63 -24.50 -2.21
C GLY A 165 -24.54 -23.49 -2.59
N HIS A 166 -23.37 -24.02 -3.00
CA HIS A 166 -22.35 -23.43 -3.91
C HIS A 166 -21.64 -22.14 -3.43
N GLY A 167 -20.31 -22.03 -3.28
CA GLY A 167 -19.22 -22.44 -4.16
C GLY A 167 -18.92 -21.33 -5.15
N GLU A 168 -18.05 -20.36 -4.80
CA GLU A 168 -17.42 -19.30 -5.64
C GLU A 168 -16.60 -18.41 -4.66
N ASP A 169 -15.26 -18.31 -4.68
CA ASP A 169 -14.38 -17.65 -5.67
C ASP A 169 -15.04 -16.34 -6.15
N ASP A 170 -14.48 -15.14 -6.17
CA ASP A 170 -13.18 -14.53 -5.97
C ASP A 170 -13.53 -13.00 -5.95
N ASP A 171 -12.55 -12.13 -5.76
CA ASP A 171 -12.59 -10.76 -6.29
C ASP A 171 -13.59 -9.74 -5.73
N GLU A 172 -13.25 -9.19 -4.56
CA GLU A 172 -13.65 -7.83 -4.15
C GLU A 172 -12.87 -6.76 -4.97
N HIS A 173 -12.75 -6.97 -6.28
CA HIS A 173 -12.26 -5.96 -7.20
C HIS A 173 -13.34 -4.91 -7.35
N SER A 174 -13.04 -3.70 -6.84
CA SER A 174 -13.80 -2.49 -7.09
C SER A 174 -14.13 -2.39 -8.58
N GLU A 175 -15.37 -2.73 -8.93
CA GLU A 175 -15.83 -2.78 -10.31
C GLU A 175 -15.60 -1.39 -10.94
N THR A 176 -14.64 -1.29 -11.85
CA THR A 176 -14.38 -0.01 -12.53
C THR A 176 -15.56 0.27 -13.45
N LEU A 177 -16.40 1.23 -13.07
CA LEU A 177 -17.63 1.57 -13.78
C LEU A 177 -17.43 2.71 -14.77
N CYS A 178 -18.05 2.59 -15.95
CA CYS A 178 -18.07 3.65 -16.94
C CYS A 178 -18.83 4.88 -16.42
N GLY A 179 -18.18 6.04 -16.43
CA GLY A 179 -18.75 7.30 -15.93
C GLY A 179 -19.93 7.86 -16.73
N THR A 180 -20.29 7.26 -17.86
CA THR A 180 -21.45 7.64 -18.68
C THR A 180 -22.59 6.64 -18.57
N CYS A 181 -22.34 5.34 -18.74
CA CYS A 181 -23.40 4.32 -18.78
C CYS A 181 -23.47 3.44 -17.54
N GLY A 182 -22.54 3.56 -16.61
CA GLY A 182 -22.47 2.73 -15.39
C GLY A 182 -22.12 1.27 -15.63
N GLY A 183 -21.76 0.88 -16.86
CA GLY A 183 -21.38 -0.50 -17.17
C GLY A 183 -20.00 -0.87 -16.61
N ASN A 184 -19.85 -2.14 -16.27
CA ASN A 184 -18.63 -2.74 -15.73
C ASN A 184 -17.47 -2.76 -16.73
N TYR A 185 -16.25 -2.78 -16.20
CA TYR A 185 -15.03 -2.97 -16.97
C TYR A 185 -15.07 -4.27 -17.78
N ASN A 186 -14.68 -4.18 -19.05
CA ASN A 186 -14.48 -5.30 -19.95
C ASN A 186 -13.20 -5.05 -20.74
N ALA A 187 -12.26 -6.01 -20.70
CA ALA A 187 -10.96 -5.94 -21.37
C ALA A 187 -11.06 -5.93 -22.91
N ASP A 188 -12.16 -6.45 -23.47
CA ASP A 188 -12.39 -6.47 -24.92
C ASP A 188 -12.92 -5.13 -25.46
N GLU A 189 -13.29 -4.20 -24.58
CA GLU A 189 -13.78 -2.88 -24.98
C GLU A 189 -12.66 -1.83 -24.85
N PHE A 190 -12.72 -0.80 -25.69
CA PHE A 190 -11.81 0.34 -25.56
C PHE A 190 -12.28 1.29 -24.46
N TRP A 191 -11.38 1.63 -23.54
CA TRP A 191 -11.61 2.56 -22.43
C TRP A 191 -10.62 3.72 -22.44
N ILE A 192 -11.07 4.87 -21.92
CA ILE A 192 -10.25 6.08 -21.77
C ILE A 192 -10.55 6.76 -20.43
N GLY A 193 -9.50 7.18 -19.73
CA GLY A 193 -9.56 7.89 -18.44
C GLY A 193 -9.46 9.40 -18.61
N CYS A 194 -10.29 10.16 -17.89
CA CYS A 194 -10.31 11.62 -17.93
C CYS A 194 -9.26 12.24 -16.98
N ASP A 195 -8.37 13.10 -17.50
CA ASP A 195 -7.32 13.75 -16.69
C ASP A 195 -7.83 14.78 -15.67
N ILE A 196 -9.12 15.13 -15.71
CA ILE A 196 -9.72 16.15 -14.83
C ILE A 196 -10.48 15.54 -13.66
N CYS A 197 -11.18 14.43 -13.88
CA CYS A 197 -12.00 13.81 -12.83
C CYS A 197 -11.62 12.37 -12.53
N GLU A 198 -10.58 11.85 -13.20
CA GLU A 198 -9.99 10.52 -12.98
C GLU A 198 -10.97 9.35 -13.15
N ARG A 199 -12.16 9.61 -13.74
CA ARG A 199 -13.14 8.57 -14.08
C ARG A 199 -12.82 7.92 -15.42
N TRP A 200 -13.20 6.65 -15.54
CA TRP A 200 -13.05 5.82 -16.72
C TRP A 200 -14.33 5.80 -17.57
N PHE A 201 -14.17 5.68 -18.89
CA PHE A 201 -15.28 5.68 -19.84
C PHE A 201 -15.02 4.72 -20.99
N HIS A 202 -16.05 4.01 -21.46
CA HIS A 202 -15.96 3.36 -22.77
C HIS A 202 -15.75 4.41 -23.85
N GLY A 203 -14.84 4.18 -24.79
CA GLY A 203 -14.62 5.09 -25.92
C GLY A 203 -15.89 5.35 -26.73
N LYS A 204 -16.76 4.34 -26.88
CA LYS A 204 -18.10 4.49 -27.50
C LYS A 204 -19.00 5.47 -26.75
N CYS A 205 -18.95 5.47 -25.42
CA CYS A 205 -19.77 6.35 -24.57
C CYS A 205 -19.35 7.82 -24.66
N VAL A 206 -18.08 8.09 -24.99
CA VAL A 206 -17.52 9.44 -25.11
C VAL A 206 -17.10 9.82 -26.53
N LYS A 207 -17.45 8.98 -27.52
CA LYS A 207 -17.17 9.17 -28.95
C LYS A 207 -15.68 9.36 -29.27
N ILE A 208 -14.84 8.56 -28.62
CA ILE A 208 -13.39 8.48 -28.88
C ILE A 208 -13.07 7.05 -29.36
N THR A 209 -12.35 6.97 -30.47
CA THR A 209 -11.82 5.71 -30.99
C THR A 209 -10.38 5.51 -30.51
N PRO A 210 -9.86 4.27 -30.48
CA PRO A 210 -8.45 4.00 -30.13
C PRO A 210 -7.46 4.86 -30.93
N ALA A 211 -7.61 4.91 -32.25
CA ALA A 211 -6.76 5.72 -33.14
C ALA A 211 -6.81 7.24 -32.83
N LYS A 212 -7.96 7.74 -32.36
CA LYS A 212 -8.07 9.14 -31.94
C LYS A 212 -7.35 9.36 -30.60
N ALA A 213 -7.43 8.39 -29.68
CA ALA A 213 -6.81 8.47 -28.36
C ALA A 213 -5.27 8.49 -28.41
N GLU A 214 -4.64 7.80 -29.37
CA GLU A 214 -3.19 7.84 -29.61
C GLU A 214 -2.64 9.26 -29.79
N ASN A 215 -3.47 10.18 -30.28
CA ASN A 215 -3.09 11.56 -30.56
C ASN A 215 -3.54 12.55 -29.47
N ILE A 216 -4.17 12.08 -28.39
CA ILE A 216 -4.66 12.91 -27.29
C ILE A 216 -3.62 12.92 -26.17
N LYS A 217 -2.96 14.08 -25.99
CA LYS A 217 -2.02 14.27 -24.86
C LYS A 217 -2.72 14.41 -23.50
N GLN A 218 -3.90 15.03 -23.50
CA GLN A 218 -4.76 15.17 -22.32
C GLN A 218 -6.21 15.03 -22.74
N TYR A 219 -6.88 14.00 -22.23
CA TYR A 219 -8.28 13.73 -22.47
C TYR A 219 -9.17 14.33 -21.39
N LYS A 220 -10.15 15.13 -21.83
CA LYS A 220 -11.18 15.72 -20.98
C LYS A 220 -12.54 15.15 -21.35
N CYS A 221 -13.20 14.48 -20.41
CA CYS A 221 -14.53 13.92 -20.65
C CYS A 221 -15.58 15.02 -20.93
N PRO A 222 -16.72 14.69 -21.56
CA PRO A 222 -17.76 15.67 -21.89
C PRO A 222 -18.21 16.50 -20.69
N SER A 223 -18.42 15.86 -19.54
CA SER A 223 -18.85 16.54 -18.30
C SER A 223 -17.81 17.55 -17.80
N CYS A 224 -16.52 17.26 -17.95
CA CYS A 224 -15.45 18.19 -17.60
C CYS A 224 -15.31 19.28 -18.67
N SER A 225 -15.47 18.95 -19.95
CA SER A 225 -15.38 19.89 -21.07
C SER A 225 -16.39 21.03 -20.93
N SER A 226 -17.65 20.72 -20.63
CA SER A 226 -18.74 21.69 -20.48
C SER A 226 -18.67 22.56 -19.21
N LYS A 227 -17.81 22.24 -18.23
CA LYS A 227 -17.67 23.04 -16.98
C LYS A 227 -16.86 24.34 -17.15
N LYS A 228 -16.35 24.66 -18.34
CA LYS A 228 -15.76 25.99 -18.63
C LYS A 228 -16.88 26.97 -19.00
N GLY A 229 -17.42 27.67 -17.99
CA GLY A 229 -18.27 28.85 -18.21
C GLY A 229 -19.46 29.00 -17.27
N ARG A 230 -19.21 29.25 -15.98
CA ARG A 230 -20.03 30.19 -15.19
C ARG A 230 -19.05 31.08 -14.43
N GLN A 231 -18.72 32.21 -15.06
CA GLN A 231 -18.41 33.44 -14.32
C GLN A 231 -19.66 33.87 -13.57
#